data_AF-A0A2W2EKU1-F1
#
_entry.id   AF-A0A2W2EKU1-F1
#
_cell.length_a   1.000
_cell.length_b   1.000
_cell.length_c   1.000
_cell.angle_alpha   90.00
_cell.angle_beta   90.00
_cell.angle_gamma   90.00
#
_symmetry.space_group_name_H-M   'P 1'
#
loop_
_entity.id
_entity.type
_entity.pdbx_description
1 polymer ?
#
loop_
_entity_poly.entity_id
_entity_poly.type
_entity_poly.pdbx_seq_one_letter_code
_entity_poly.pdbx_strand_id
1 'polypeptide(L)'
;MVAAMNSRLSRDAFRDPLVEDEVPYAVLAPDGHGEGLPLILVLHGADSSSDFLAMLRPIAEALWDDGTLPPSLLACASTPTAGGFYIDRPGNAWESLIARRSPPSGPR
;
A
#
# COMPACT_ATOMS: atom_id res chain seq x y z
N MET A 1 -6.83 -13.28 -27.19
CA MET A 1 -7.44 -12.75 -25.95
C MET A 1 -6.47 -13.11 -24.84
N VAL A 2 -5.67 -12.16 -24.37
CA VAL A 2 -4.78 -12.37 -23.23
C VAL A 2 -5.68 -12.43 -21.99
N ALA A 3 -5.48 -13.41 -21.11
CA ALA A 3 -6.25 -13.50 -19.88
C ALA A 3 -5.97 -12.25 -19.03
N ALA A 4 -7.03 -11.63 -18.51
CA ALA A 4 -6.86 -10.49 -17.60
C ALA A 4 -6.08 -10.93 -16.35
N MET A 5 -5.12 -10.13 -15.92
CA MET A 5 -4.37 -10.38 -14.70
C MET A 5 -5.30 -10.23 -13.50
N ASN A 6 -5.52 -11.34 -12.82
CA ASN A 6 -6.18 -11.33 -11.53
C ASN A 6 -5.23 -10.82 -10.44
N SER A 7 -5.81 -10.28 -9.38
CA SER A 7 -5.08 -9.75 -8.24
C SER A 7 -5.77 -10.04 -6.92
N ARG A 8 -4.99 -9.96 -5.84
CA ARG A 8 -5.45 -10.10 -4.46
C ARG A 8 -5.26 -8.78 -3.71
N LEU A 9 -6.36 -8.24 -3.20
CA LEU A 9 -6.34 -7.16 -2.21
C LEU A 9 -6.41 -7.75 -0.81
N SER A 10 -5.39 -7.50 -0.01
CA SER A 10 -5.32 -7.88 1.40
C SER A 10 -5.32 -6.63 2.29
N ARG A 11 -5.84 -6.77 3.50
CA ARG A 11 -5.89 -5.72 4.52
C ARG A 11 -5.41 -6.30 5.83
N ASP A 12 -4.66 -5.50 6.57
CA ASP A 12 -4.18 -5.87 7.89
C ASP A 12 -3.82 -4.60 8.66
N ALA A 13 -3.30 -4.73 9.87
CA ALA A 13 -2.76 -3.63 10.65
C ALA A 13 -1.50 -4.06 11.41
N PHE A 14 -0.61 -3.10 11.67
CA PHE A 14 0.55 -3.33 12.53
C PHE A 14 0.72 -2.18 13.51
N ARG A 15 1.31 -2.45 14.67
CA ARG A 15 1.68 -1.40 15.63
C ARG A 15 3.07 -0.89 15.37
N ASP A 16 3.24 0.43 15.42
CA ASP A 16 4.56 1.06 15.24
C ASP A 16 4.85 2.09 16.34
N PRO A 17 6.03 2.02 17.00
CA PRO A 17 6.38 2.98 18.03
C PRO A 17 6.59 4.41 17.50
N LEU A 18 6.79 4.62 16.20
CA LEU A 18 6.99 5.96 15.64
C LEU A 18 5.70 6.80 15.60
N VAL A 19 4.54 6.15 15.46
CA VAL A 19 3.23 6.81 15.43
C VAL A 19 2.37 6.48 16.64
N GLU A 20 2.94 5.74 17.60
CA GLU A 20 2.33 5.34 18.88
C GLU A 20 0.93 4.70 18.77
N ASP A 21 0.61 4.14 17.61
CA ASP A 21 -0.72 3.64 17.29
C ASP A 21 -0.66 2.38 16.40
N GLU A 22 -1.82 1.80 16.16
CA GLU A 22 -2.06 0.81 15.12
C GLU A 22 -2.18 1.50 13.75
N VAL A 23 -1.52 0.92 12.75
CA VAL A 23 -1.44 1.41 11.38
C VAL A 23 -2.18 0.43 10.48
N PRO A 24 -3.45 0.70 10.13
CA PRO A 24 -4.16 -0.07 9.12
C PRO A 24 -3.48 0.10 7.77
N TYR A 25 -3.35 -0.97 7.01
CA TYR A 25 -2.81 -0.92 5.66
C TYR A 25 -3.50 -1.91 4.74
N ALA A 26 -3.32 -1.70 3.44
CA ALA A 26 -3.75 -2.62 2.41
C ALA A 26 -2.60 -2.90 1.44
N VAL A 27 -2.60 -4.10 0.87
CA VAL A 27 -1.67 -4.52 -0.18
C VAL A 27 -2.45 -5.15 -1.33
N LEU A 28 -2.22 -4.64 -2.53
CA LEU A 28 -2.68 -5.21 -3.78
C LEU A 28 -1.50 -5.93 -4.46
N ALA A 29 -1.67 -7.22 -4.74
CA ALA A 29 -0.67 -8.06 -5.37
C ALA A 29 -1.23 -8.76 -6.61
N PRO A 30 -0.50 -8.85 -7.73
CA PRO A 30 -0.91 -9.64 -8.87
C PRO A 30 -0.84 -11.14 -8.55
N ASP A 31 -1.85 -11.90 -8.99
CA ASP A 31 -1.90 -13.35 -8.77
C ASP A 31 -0.83 -14.07 -9.59
N GLY A 32 -0.40 -15.25 -9.13
CA GLY A 32 0.53 -16.10 -9.86
C GLY A 32 1.98 -15.59 -9.90
N HIS A 33 2.29 -14.52 -9.17
CA HIS A 33 3.64 -13.96 -9.05
C HIS A 33 4.30 -14.37 -7.73
N GLY A 34 5.57 -14.73 -7.80
CA GLY A 34 6.38 -15.17 -6.66
C GLY A 34 6.93 -14.01 -5.82
N GLU A 35 7.89 -14.33 -4.96
CA GLU A 35 8.58 -13.33 -4.13
C GLU A 35 9.45 -12.38 -4.98
N GLY A 36 9.77 -11.21 -4.42
CA GLY A 36 10.72 -10.26 -5.03
C GLY A 36 10.11 -9.26 -6.01
N LEU A 37 8.80 -9.03 -5.95
CA LEU A 37 8.13 -7.99 -6.75
C LEU A 37 8.57 -6.57 -6.34
N PRO A 38 8.69 -5.62 -7.29
CA PRO A 38 8.84 -4.21 -6.98
C PRO A 38 7.70 -3.70 -6.10
N LEU A 39 8.03 -2.84 -5.12
CA LEU A 39 7.06 -2.19 -4.26
C LEU A 39 6.75 -0.78 -4.76
N ILE A 40 5.47 -0.49 -4.93
CA ILE A 40 4.94 0.85 -5.14
C ILE A 40 4.19 1.25 -3.88
N LEU A 41 4.72 2.23 -3.16
CA LEU A 41 4.05 2.80 -2.01
C LEU A 41 3.08 3.90 -2.46
N VAL A 42 1.79 3.66 -2.27
CA VAL A 42 0.72 4.60 -2.57
C VAL A 42 0.41 5.41 -1.32
N LEU A 43 0.49 6.73 -1.43
CA LEU A 43 0.16 7.65 -0.36
C LEU A 43 -1.20 8.28 -0.65
N HIS A 44 -2.19 8.01 0.22
CA HIS A 44 -3.52 8.61 0.07
C HIS A 44 -3.55 10.07 0.54
N GLY A 45 -4.48 10.84 -0.02
CA GLY A 45 -4.73 12.24 0.37
C GLY A 45 -5.82 12.37 1.46
N ALA A 46 -6.34 13.59 1.60
CA ALA A 46 -7.38 13.90 2.58
C ALA A 46 -8.67 13.12 2.38
N ASP A 47 -9.31 12.77 3.51
CA ASP A 47 -10.56 12.00 3.58
C ASP A 47 -10.51 10.66 2.84
N SER A 48 -9.32 10.04 2.85
CA SER A 48 -9.07 8.74 2.22
C SER A 48 -8.38 7.79 3.20
N SER A 49 -8.10 6.58 2.74
CA SER A 49 -7.49 5.52 3.54
C SER A 49 -6.79 4.52 2.61
N SER A 50 -6.28 3.43 3.18
CA SER A 50 -5.80 2.28 2.44
C SER A 50 -6.86 1.62 1.53
N ASP A 51 -8.15 1.90 1.74
CA ASP A 51 -9.23 1.45 0.84
C ASP A 51 -9.15 2.05 -0.56
N PHE A 52 -8.37 3.12 -0.75
CA PHE A 52 -8.05 3.66 -2.07
C PHE A 52 -7.50 2.60 -3.02
N LEU A 53 -6.80 1.56 -2.51
CA LEU A 53 -6.32 0.46 -3.34
C LEU A 53 -7.44 -0.36 -4.01
N ALA A 54 -8.63 -0.44 -3.41
CA ALA A 54 -9.77 -1.10 -4.05
C ALA A 54 -10.21 -0.34 -5.31
N MET A 55 -10.09 0.99 -5.31
CA MET A 55 -10.40 1.82 -6.47
C MET A 55 -9.27 1.79 -7.52
N LEU A 56 -8.01 1.68 -7.08
CA LEU A 56 -6.87 1.55 -8.00
C LEU A 56 -6.76 0.17 -8.65
N ARG A 57 -7.32 -0.87 -8.04
CA ARG A 57 -7.23 -2.25 -8.51
C ARG A 57 -7.47 -2.43 -10.03
N PRO A 58 -8.60 -2.00 -10.62
CA PRO A 58 -8.82 -2.20 -12.05
C PRO A 58 -7.81 -1.45 -12.94
N ILE A 59 -7.25 -0.33 -12.46
CA ILE A 59 -6.22 0.42 -13.18
C ILE A 59 -4.90 -0.36 -13.13
N ALA A 60 -4.51 -0.86 -11.96
CA ALA A 60 -3.30 -1.66 -11.80
C ALA A 60 -3.35 -2.95 -12.64
N GLU A 61 -4.49 -3.67 -12.60
CA GLU A 61 -4.71 -4.88 -13.41
C GLU A 61 -4.55 -4.58 -14.92
N ALA A 62 -5.16 -3.49 -15.42
CA ALA A 62 -5.04 -3.11 -16.83
C ALA A 62 -3.59 -2.73 -17.23
N LEU A 63 -2.88 -1.97 -16.39
CA LEU A 63 -1.50 -1.55 -16.65
C LEU A 63 -0.52 -2.73 -16.58
N TRP A 64 -0.79 -3.72 -15.73
CA TRP A 64 0.01 -4.94 -15.73
C TRP A 64 -0.26 -5.79 -16.97
N ASP A 65 -1.52 -5.89 -17.40
CA ASP A 65 -1.93 -6.67 -18.58
C ASP A 65 -1.34 -6.12 -19.89
N ASP A 66 -1.33 -4.81 -20.05
CA ASP A 66 -0.77 -4.17 -21.25
C ASP A 66 0.76 -3.97 -21.18
N GLY A 67 1.38 -4.30 -20.04
CA GLY A 67 2.81 -4.22 -19.81
C GLY A 67 3.35 -2.81 -19.55
N THR A 68 2.48 -1.79 -19.44
CA THR A 68 2.88 -0.42 -19.07
C THR A 68 3.47 -0.37 -17.67
N LEU A 69 2.98 -1.23 -16.77
CA LEU A 69 3.52 -1.42 -15.44
C LEU A 69 3.98 -2.87 -15.29
N PRO A 70 5.21 -3.14 -14.81
CA PRO A 70 5.59 -4.50 -14.46
C PRO A 70 4.76 -4.99 -13.25
N PRO A 71 4.51 -6.31 -13.13
CA PRO A 71 3.91 -6.89 -11.94
C PRO A 71 4.61 -6.37 -10.68
N SER A 72 3.82 -5.85 -9.73
CA SER A 72 4.32 -5.10 -8.58
C SER A 72 3.38 -5.22 -7.39
N LEU A 73 3.90 -5.01 -6.18
CA LEU A 73 3.09 -4.87 -4.97
C LEU A 73 2.72 -3.40 -4.81
N LEU A 74 1.43 -3.10 -4.71
CA LEU A 74 0.97 -1.76 -4.32
C LEU A 74 0.58 -1.82 -2.85
N ALA A 75 1.18 -0.97 -2.01
CA ALA A 75 0.86 -0.90 -0.59
C ALA A 75 0.43 0.52 -0.22
N CYS A 76 -0.54 0.63 0.69
CA CYS A 76 -1.03 1.90 1.20
C CYS A 76 -1.31 1.76 2.70
N ALA A 77 -0.70 2.60 3.52
CA ALA A 77 -1.01 2.72 4.93
C ALA A 77 -2.06 3.83 5.12
N SER A 78 -2.98 3.64 6.06
CA SER A 78 -3.95 4.66 6.48
C SER A 78 -3.29 5.58 7.49
N THR A 79 -3.13 6.85 7.15
CA THR A 79 -2.62 7.89 8.06
C THR A 79 -3.76 8.81 8.52
N PRO A 80 -3.78 9.24 9.80
CA PRO A 80 -4.74 10.21 10.29
C PRO A 80 -4.69 11.53 9.50
N THR A 81 -5.86 12.08 9.21
CA THR A 81 -6.03 13.39 8.57
C THR A 81 -5.61 14.55 9.49
N ALA A 82 -5.79 14.36 10.81
CA ALA A 82 -5.52 15.36 11.81
C ALA A 82 -4.00 15.60 11.94
N GLY A 83 -3.56 16.85 11.78
CA GLY A 83 -2.14 17.21 11.82
C GLY A 83 -1.41 17.12 10.48
N GLY A 84 -2.10 16.82 9.38
CA GLY A 84 -1.48 16.73 8.05
C GLY A 84 -0.77 15.40 7.82
N PHE A 85 -0.85 14.91 6.58
CA PHE A 85 -0.41 13.58 6.19
C PHE A 85 1.10 13.48 6.12
N TYR A 86 1.67 12.38 6.61
CA TYR A 86 3.07 12.03 6.38
C TYR A 86 4.08 13.09 6.82
N ILE A 87 3.77 13.83 7.89
CA ILE A 87 4.66 14.82 8.50
C ILE A 87 5.08 14.30 9.86
N ASP A 88 6.36 14.39 10.16
CA ASP A 88 6.86 14.06 11.49
C ASP A 88 6.46 15.11 12.54
N ARG A 89 5.93 14.61 13.67
CA ARG A 89 5.60 15.38 14.86
C ARG A 89 6.00 14.60 16.12
N PRO A 90 6.20 15.27 17.27
CA PRO A 90 6.42 14.57 18.54
C PRO A 90 5.30 13.56 18.82
N GLY A 91 5.65 12.28 18.98
CA GLY A 91 4.70 11.17 19.19
C GLY A 91 3.93 10.73 17.94
N ASN A 92 4.23 11.30 16.77
CA ASN A 92 3.52 10.99 15.53
C ASN A 92 4.40 11.21 14.29
N ALA A 93 5.31 10.26 14.01
CA ALA A 93 6.38 10.38 13.01
C ALA A 93 6.08 9.59 11.71
N TRP A 94 5.08 10.03 10.94
CA TRP A 94 4.65 9.35 9.71
C TRP A 94 5.65 9.45 8.55
N GLU A 95 6.38 10.56 8.42
CA GLU A 95 7.42 10.69 7.38
C GLU A 95 8.50 9.64 7.61
N SER A 96 8.97 9.55 8.86
CA SER A 96 9.94 8.56 9.29
C SER A 96 9.45 7.13 9.14
N LEU A 97 8.18 6.85 9.49
CA LEU A 97 7.59 5.53 9.31
C LEU A 97 7.62 5.11 7.84
N ILE A 98 7.11 5.96 6.95
CA ILE A 98 7.04 5.69 5.51
C ILE A 98 8.42 5.57 4.86
N ALA A 99 9.37 6.42 5.24
CA ALA A 99 10.70 6.44 4.64
C ALA A 99 11.57 5.25 5.10
N ARG A 100 11.38 4.76 6.33
CA ARG A 100 12.27 3.77 6.95
C ARG A 100 11.69 2.37 7.00
N ARG A 101 10.37 2.24 7.01
CA ARG A 101 9.71 0.93 7.06
C ARG A 101 8.98 0.67 5.76
N SER A 102 9.34 -0.44 5.13
CA SER A 102 8.46 -1.06 4.17
C SER A 102 7.27 -1.67 4.92
N PRO A 103 6.04 -1.65 4.35
CA PRO A 103 4.98 -2.50 4.84
C PRO A 103 5.50 -3.95 4.94
N PRO A 104 5.14 -4.71 5.98
CA PRO A 104 5.54 -6.11 6.07
C PRO A 104 5.06 -6.83 4.81
N SER A 105 5.96 -7.56 4.15
CA SER A 105 5.57 -8.48 3.08
C SER A 105 4.52 -9.43 3.66
N GLY A 106 3.37 -9.56 3.00
CA GLY A 106 2.22 -10.36 3.47
C GLY A 106 2.59 -11.79 3.91
N PRO A 107 1.65 -12.52 4.53
CA PRO A 107 1.95 -13.73 5.28
C PRO A 107 2.72 -14.76 4.43
N ARG A 108 3.82 -15.26 5.01
CA ARG A 108 4.60 -16.41 4.54
C ARG A 108 3.76 -17.70 4.57
#